data_AF-A0A8J2PKW6-F1
#
_entry.id   AF-A0A8J2PKW6-F1
#
_cell.length_a   1.000
_cell.length_b   1.000
_cell.length_c   1.000
_cell.angle_alpha   90.00
_cell.angle_beta   90.00
_cell.angle_gamma   90.00
#
_symmetry.space_group_name_H-M   'P 1'
#
loop_
_entity.id
_entity.type
_entity.pdbx_description
1 polymer ?
#
loop_
_entity_poly.entity_id
_entity_poly.type
_entity_poly.pdbx_seq_one_letter_code
_entity_poly.pdbx_strand_id
1 'polypeptide(L)'
;LEGYNYSQFISLPTLRYYLKTFVFYSPIVYKYIKTIFVVNVTFIAESAINFVRPVLGKMLEKIEIHGTNKAKWKPRLLQHFPRESLPERYGGSKDFRPVKAYGK
;
A
#
# COMPACT_ATOMS: atom_id res chain seq x y z
N LEU A 1 -2.44 -2.62 5.38
CA LEU A 1 -3.36 -3.73 5.03
C LEU A 1 -4.30 -4.00 6.21
N GLU A 2 -4.96 -2.96 6.71
CA GLU A 2 -5.73 -3.02 7.95
C GLU A 2 -7.05 -3.76 7.70
N GLY A 3 -7.31 -4.85 8.41
CA GLY A 3 -8.54 -5.65 8.28
C GLY A 3 -8.54 -6.75 7.21
N TYR A 4 -7.44 -6.97 6.50
CA TYR A 4 -7.35 -8.11 5.56
C TYR A 4 -7.26 -9.45 6.31
N ASN A 5 -8.16 -10.38 6.00
CA ASN A 5 -8.09 -11.76 6.50
C ASN A 5 -7.12 -12.59 5.63
N TYR A 6 -6.32 -13.45 6.27
CA TYR A 6 -5.31 -14.31 5.65
C TYR A 6 -5.84 -15.11 4.45
N SER A 7 -7.05 -15.67 4.59
CA SER A 7 -7.71 -16.45 3.54
C SER A 7 -8.01 -15.63 2.30
N GLN A 8 -8.21 -14.32 2.43
CA GLN A 8 -8.50 -13.44 1.30
C GLN A 8 -7.24 -13.09 0.51
N PHE A 9 -6.07 -13.04 1.16
CA PHE A 9 -4.82 -12.63 0.52
C PHE A 9 -4.07 -13.80 -0.14
N ILE A 10 -4.09 -14.99 0.47
CA ILE A 10 -3.30 -16.16 0.05
C ILE A 10 -4.18 -17.25 -0.59
N SER A 11 -5.48 -17.01 -0.79
CA SER A 11 -6.26 -17.95 -1.61
C SER A 11 -5.61 -18.09 -2.98
N LEU A 12 -5.53 -19.32 -3.49
CA LEU A 12 -4.94 -19.60 -4.79
C LEU A 12 -5.53 -18.72 -5.91
N PRO A 13 -6.86 -18.46 -5.96
CA PRO A 13 -7.44 -17.54 -6.95
C PRO A 13 -6.94 -16.11 -6.80
N THR A 14 -6.92 -15.57 -5.58
CA THR A 14 -6.46 -14.20 -5.31
C THR A 14 -4.97 -14.04 -5.66
N LEU A 15 -4.14 -15.02 -5.27
CA LEU A 15 -2.72 -15.04 -5.60
C LEU A 15 -2.50 -15.09 -7.13
N ARG A 16 -3.23 -15.95 -7.86
CA ARG A 16 -3.16 -16.02 -9.32
C ARG A 16 -3.58 -14.71 -9.98
N TYR A 17 -4.62 -14.06 -9.46
CA TYR A 17 -5.06 -12.75 -9.94
C TYR A 17 -3.98 -11.68 -9.73
N TYR A 18 -3.39 -11.60 -8.52
CA TYR A 18 -2.32 -10.66 -8.24
C TYR A 18 -1.10 -10.92 -9.11
N LEU A 19 -0.66 -12.17 -9.24
CA LEU A 19 0.46 -12.53 -10.11
C LEU A 19 0.21 -12.12 -11.56
N LYS A 20 -0.97 -12.42 -12.11
CA LYS A 20 -1.33 -12.01 -13.47
C LYS A 20 -1.33 -10.49 -13.63
N THR A 21 -1.86 -9.77 -12.64
CA THR A 21 -1.92 -8.31 -12.63
C THR A 21 -0.50 -7.73 -12.56
N PHE A 22 0.33 -8.21 -11.65
CA PHE A 22 1.70 -7.71 -11.53
C PHE A 22 2.53 -8.02 -12.75
N VAL A 23 2.50 -9.24 -13.30
CA VAL A 23 3.26 -9.56 -14.52
C VAL A 23 2.83 -8.70 -15.70
N PHE A 24 1.52 -8.51 -15.90
CA PHE A 24 0.99 -7.81 -17.06
C PHE A 24 1.13 -6.29 -16.95
N TYR A 25 0.83 -5.72 -15.78
CA TYR A 25 0.80 -4.27 -15.58
C TYR A 25 2.12 -3.70 -15.06
N SER A 26 2.99 -4.50 -14.42
CA SER A 26 4.28 -4.02 -13.88
C SER A 26 5.08 -3.21 -14.91
N PRO A 27 5.30 -3.65 -16.16
CA PRO A 27 6.12 -2.90 -17.12
C PRO A 27 5.50 -1.54 -17.50
N ILE A 28 4.18 -1.51 -17.66
CA ILE A 28 3.43 -0.31 -18.07
C ILE A 28 3.39 0.69 -16.92
N VAL A 29 2.98 0.21 -15.74
CA VAL A 29 2.77 1.02 -14.54
C VAL A 29 4.10 1.50 -13.96
N TYR A 30 5.18 0.72 -14.12
CA TYR A 30 6.52 1.10 -13.66
C TYR A 30 6.96 2.45 -14.20
N LYS A 31 6.58 2.82 -15.43
CA LYS A 31 6.95 4.12 -16.03
C LYS A 31 6.30 5.31 -15.31
N TYR A 32 5.08 5.14 -14.80
CA TYR A 32 4.28 6.22 -14.22
C TYR A 32 4.35 6.29 -12.70
N ILE A 33 4.68 5.18 -12.05
CA ILE A 33 4.79 5.15 -10.59
C ILE A 33 6.16 5.67 -10.17
N LYS A 34 6.18 6.62 -9.23
CA LYS A 34 7.39 7.09 -8.55
C LYS A 34 7.76 6.16 -7.39
N THR A 35 6.84 5.96 -6.46
CA THR A 35 7.04 5.12 -5.26
C THR A 35 5.69 4.58 -4.77
N ILE A 36 5.67 3.34 -4.29
CA ILE A 36 4.54 2.68 -3.65
C ILE A 36 4.87 2.46 -2.19
N PHE A 37 4.06 2.98 -1.28
CA PHE A 37 4.18 2.75 0.15
C PHE A 37 3.14 1.73 0.61
N VAL A 38 3.59 0.57 1.08
CA VAL A 38 2.73 -0.43 1.71
C VAL A 38 2.89 -0.30 3.21
N VAL A 39 1.95 0.35 3.89
CA VAL A 39 2.02 0.61 5.34
C VAL A 39 1.08 -0.28 6.15
N ASN A 40 1.38 -0.40 7.44
CA ASN A 40 0.64 -1.24 8.38
C ASN A 40 0.56 -2.69 7.87
N VAL A 41 1.72 -3.23 7.53
CA VAL A 41 1.90 -4.62 7.12
C VAL A 41 2.14 -5.46 8.37
N THR A 42 1.29 -6.47 8.59
CA THR A 42 1.51 -7.46 9.64
C THR A 42 2.57 -8.47 9.20
N PHE A 43 3.22 -9.15 10.15
CA PHE A 43 4.23 -10.17 9.87
C PHE A 43 3.77 -11.20 8.82
N ILE A 44 2.49 -11.57 8.87
CA ILE A 44 1.91 -12.54 7.94
C ILE A 44 1.76 -11.98 6.53
N ALA A 45 1.35 -10.72 6.39
CA ALA A 45 1.25 -10.06 5.10
C ALA A 45 2.64 -9.83 4.47
N GLU A 46 3.67 -9.64 5.30
CA GLU A 46 5.06 -9.56 4.84
C GLU A 46 5.52 -10.86 4.17
N SER A 47 5.19 -12.02 4.75
CA SER A 47 5.44 -13.32 4.14
C SER A 47 4.75 -13.50 2.79
N ALA A 48 3.49 -13.07 2.67
CA ALA A 48 2.77 -13.12 1.40
C ALA A 48 3.39 -12.21 0.34
N ILE A 49 3.85 -11.01 0.73
CA ILE A 49 4.55 -10.10 -0.18
C ILE A 49 5.89 -10.71 -0.62
N ASN A 50 6.63 -11.35 0.29
CA ASN A 50 7.88 -12.04 -0.03
C ASN A 50 7.68 -13.16 -1.07
N PHE A 51 6.51 -13.80 -1.10
CA PHE A 51 6.21 -14.81 -2.12
C PHE A 51 6.02 -14.21 -3.53
N VAL A 52 5.47 -13.00 -3.64
CA VAL A 52 5.26 -12.33 -4.93
C VAL A 52 6.44 -11.44 -5.34
N ARG A 53 7.38 -11.14 -4.43
CA ARG A 53 8.58 -10.32 -4.69
C ARG A 53 9.36 -10.72 -5.95
N PRO A 54 9.66 -12.02 -6.19
CA PRO A 54 10.40 -12.43 -7.39
C PRO A 54 9.73 -12.01 -8.70
N VAL A 55 8.41 -11.87 -8.69
CA VAL A 55 7.59 -11.58 -9.87
C VAL A 55 7.49 -10.07 -10.14
N LEU A 56 7.77 -9.23 -9.14
CA LEU A 56 7.69 -7.78 -9.28
C LEU A 56 8.87 -7.20 -10.09
N GLY A 57 10.01 -7.89 -10.15
CA GLY A 57 11.18 -7.45 -10.92
C GLY A 57 11.59 -6.01 -10.57
N LYS A 58 11.71 -5.14 -11.58
CA LYS A 58 12.09 -3.72 -11.41
C LYS A 58 11.12 -2.91 -10.54
N MET A 59 9.85 -3.30 -10.44
CA MET A 59 8.90 -2.61 -9.54
C MET A 59 9.31 -2.68 -8.08
N LEU A 60 10.10 -3.69 -7.69
CA LEU A 60 10.56 -3.83 -6.31
C LEU A 60 11.39 -2.62 -5.84
N GLU A 61 12.14 -1.98 -6.74
CA GLU A 61 12.94 -0.78 -6.44
C GLU A 61 12.08 0.43 -6.04
N LYS A 62 10.80 0.42 -6.42
CA LYS A 62 9.84 1.49 -6.14
C LYS A 62 8.90 1.17 -4.98
N ILE A 63 9.00 0.00 -4.36
CA ILE A 63 8.09 -0.45 -3.30
C ILE A 63 8.77 -0.34 -1.94
N GLU A 64 8.22 0.48 -1.06
CA GLU A 64 8.60 0.54 0.35
C GLU A 64 7.56 -0.17 1.21
N ILE A 65 8.00 -1.23 1.91
CA ILE A 65 7.15 -2.02 2.81
C ILE A 65 7.43 -1.60 4.24
N HIS A 66 6.40 -1.17 4.94
CA HIS A 66 6.46 -0.69 6.31
C HIS A 66 5.52 -1.52 7.20
N GLY A 67 6.08 -2.04 8.30
CA GLY A 67 5.35 -2.84 9.27
C GLY A 67 4.28 -2.07 10.05
N THR A 68 3.83 -2.63 11.17
CA THR A 68 2.76 -2.05 12.00
C THR A 68 3.19 -0.81 12.81
N ASN A 69 4.49 -0.55 12.93
CA ASN A 69 5.00 0.56 13.76
C ASN A 69 4.73 1.94 13.14
N LYS A 70 3.63 2.56 13.59
CA LYS A 70 3.17 3.88 13.13
C LYS A 70 4.18 5.00 13.33
N ALA A 71 5.00 4.94 14.38
CA ALA A 71 6.02 5.94 14.65
C ALA A 71 7.16 5.92 13.62
N LYS A 72 7.39 4.78 12.96
CA LYS A 72 8.42 4.65 11.91
C LYS A 72 7.90 5.05 10.53
N TRP A 73 6.71 4.59 10.15
CA TRP A 73 6.23 4.79 8.78
C TRP A 73 5.54 6.13 8.55
N LYS A 74 4.93 6.76 9.57
CA LYS A 74 4.29 8.08 9.40
C LYS A 74 5.31 9.17 9.02
N PRO A 75 6.46 9.31 9.70
CA PRO A 75 7.48 10.29 9.29
C PRO A 75 7.99 10.04 7.87
N ARG A 76 8.15 8.76 7.48
CA ARG A 76 8.58 8.40 6.12
C ARG A 76 7.59 8.87 5.06
N LEU A 77 6.28 8.72 5.29
CA LEU A 77 5.27 9.25 4.37
C LEU A 77 5.36 10.78 4.25
N LEU A 78 5.56 11.49 5.36
CA LEU A 78 5.66 12.95 5.37
C LEU A 78 6.91 13.50 4.65
N GLN A 79 7.94 12.68 4.42
CA GLN A 79 9.08 13.05 3.56
C GLN A 79 8.71 13.13 2.08
N HIS A 80 7.64 12.42 1.66
CA HIS A 80 7.23 12.32 0.27
C HIS A 80 5.91 13.05 -0.03
N PHE A 81 5.08 13.25 0.99
CA PHE A 81 3.77 13.88 0.86
C PHE A 81 3.63 15.04 1.83
N PRO A 82 3.15 16.22 1.39
CA PRO A 82 2.84 17.33 2.28
C PRO A 82 1.81 16.92 3.34
N ARG A 83 1.94 17.44 4.56
CA ARG A 83 1.09 17.06 5.70
C ARG A 83 -0.39 17.31 5.42
N GLU A 84 -0.70 18.42 4.78
CA GLU A 84 -2.03 18.86 4.37
C GLU A 84 -2.65 18.00 3.26
N SER A 85 -1.86 17.17 2.58
CA SER A 85 -2.35 16.25 1.54
C SER A 85 -2.76 14.89 2.10
N LEU A 86 -2.22 14.52 3.27
CA LEU A 86 -2.41 13.20 3.87
C LEU A 86 -3.53 13.21 4.90
N PRO A 87 -4.35 12.14 4.95
CA PRO A 87 -5.28 11.94 6.07
C PRO A 87 -4.58 11.87 7.43
N GLU A 88 -5.27 12.28 8.50
CA GLU A 88 -4.79 12.15 9.89
C GLU A 88 -4.35 10.72 10.25
N ARG A 89 -5.09 9.71 9.76
CA ARG A 89 -4.74 8.29 9.98
C ARG A 89 -3.35 7.92 9.48
N TYR A 90 -2.83 8.62 8.45
CA TYR A 90 -1.49 8.44 7.91
C TYR A 90 -0.47 9.48 8.39
N GLY A 91 -0.84 10.33 9.37
CA GLY A 91 0.05 11.34 9.95
C GLY A 91 -0.07 12.74 9.35
N GLY A 92 -1.00 12.94 8.41
CA GLY A 92 -1.29 14.27 7.86
C GLY A 92 -2.32 15.07 8.67
N SER A 93 -2.87 16.10 8.05
CA SER A 93 -3.92 16.97 8.63
C SER A 93 -5.15 17.10 7.72
N LYS A 94 -5.21 16.36 6.60
CA LYS A 94 -6.34 16.43 5.68
C LYS A 94 -7.55 15.72 6.29
N ASP A 95 -8.63 16.47 6.48
CA ASP A 95 -9.91 15.90 6.83
C ASP A 95 -10.58 15.30 5.57
N PHE A 96 -10.82 14.00 5.60
CA PHE A 96 -11.54 13.27 4.56
C PHE A 96 -12.97 12.92 4.98
N ARG A 97 -13.46 13.48 6.10
CA ARG A 97 -14.88 13.44 6.39
C ARG A 97 -15.63 13.98 5.16
N PRO A 98 -16.64 13.27 4.64
CA PRO A 98 -17.49 13.84 3.61
C PRO A 98 -18.04 15.15 4.19
N VAL A 99 -17.86 16.25 3.45
CA VAL A 99 -18.53 17.51 3.79
C VAL A 99 -20.00 17.14 3.93
N LYS A 100 -20.59 17.30 5.12
CA LYS A 100 -22.02 17.09 5.30
C LYS A 100 -22.69 18.03 4.30
N ALA A 101 -23.18 17.50 3.18
CA ALA A 101 -24.02 18.25 2.27
C ALA A 101 -25.18 18.78 3.12
N TYR A 102 -25.35 20.09 3.08
CA TYR A 102 -26.22 20.91 3.94
C TYR A 102 -27.48 20.20 4.44
N GLY A 103 -27.77 20.43 5.72
CA GLY A 103 -29.02 20.01 6.33
C GLY A 103 -30.25 20.52 5.56
N LYS A 104 -31.28 19.68 5.57
CA LYS A 104 -32.64 20.10 5.80
C LYS A 104 -33.12 19.40 7.06
#